data_AF-A0A350C9Z1-F1
#
_entry.id   AF-A0A350C9Z1-F1
#
_cell.length_a   1.000
_cell.length_b   1.000
_cell.length_c   1.000
_cell.angle_alpha   90.00
_cell.angle_beta   90.00
_cell.angle_gamma   90.00
#
_symmetry.space_group_name_H-M   'P 1'
#
loop_
_entity.id
_entity.type
_entity.pdbx_description
1 polymer ?
#
loop_
_entity_poly.entity_id
_entity_poly.type
_entity_poly.pdbx_seq_one_letter_code
_entity_poly.pdbx_strand_id
1 'polypeptide(L)' 'GLIRIAGEDDSLGRPFLYGTTKLFLTTFALRQIDDLPGYATLRKPGRDSTPALLPFPEDEDAAA' A
#
# COMPACT_ATOMS: atom_id res chain seq x y z
N GLY A 1 -5.54 -12.51 11.48
CA GLY A 1 -5.78 -12.16 10.07
C GLY A 1 -4.48 -12.17 9.28
N LEU A 2 -4.57 -12.20 7.94
CA LEU A 2 -3.40 -12.23 7.04
C LEU A 2 -2.68 -10.86 6.96
N ILE A 3 -3.39 -9.78 7.27
CA ILE A 3 -2.91 -8.39 7.20
C ILE A 3 -3.09 -7.74 8.58
N ARG A 4 -2.24 -6.76 8.90
CA ARG A 4 -2.31 -5.91 10.09
C ARG A 4 -2.02 -4.46 9.75
N ILE A 5 -2.41 -3.54 10.63
CA ILE A 5 -1.93 -2.16 10.60
C ILE A 5 -0.46 -2.17 11.08
N ALA A 6 0.43 -1.68 10.24
CA ALA A 6 1.87 -1.59 10.46
C ALA A 6 2.29 -0.20 10.99
N GLY A 7 1.40 0.79 10.93
CA GLY A 7 1.61 2.13 11.43
C GLY A 7 0.67 3.13 10.76
N GLU A 8 0.99 4.40 10.90
CA GLU A 8 0.38 5.52 10.18
C GLU A 8 1.50 6.30 9.51
N ASP A 9 1.25 6.80 8.32
CA ASP A 9 2.17 7.70 7.65
C ASP A 9 1.98 9.14 8.19
N ASP A 10 3.05 9.93 8.30
CA ASP A 10 2.96 11.33 8.78
C ASP A 10 2.63 12.33 7.65
N SER A 11 2.31 11.83 6.46
CA SER A 11 1.80 12.61 5.33
C SER A 11 0.39 13.17 5.58
N LEU A 12 0.00 14.13 4.73
CA LEU A 12 -1.29 14.82 4.83
C LEU A 12 -2.44 13.79 4.74
N GLY A 13 -3.25 13.74 5.81
CA GLY A 13 -4.35 12.77 5.94
C GLY A 13 -4.02 11.54 6.79
N ARG A 14 -2.77 11.40 7.27
CA ARG A 14 -2.31 10.33 8.17
C ARG A 14 -2.82 8.93 7.80
N PRO A 15 -2.57 8.45 6.57
CA PRO A 15 -3.12 7.18 6.13
C PRO A 15 -2.54 5.99 6.92
N PHE A 16 -3.38 5.00 7.22
CA PHE A 16 -2.96 3.76 7.85
C PHE A 16 -2.08 2.93 6.90
N LEU A 17 -0.91 2.55 7.37
CA LEU A 17 -0.01 1.63 6.69
C LEU A 17 -0.42 0.19 7.01
N TYR A 18 -0.55 -0.63 5.99
CA TYR A 18 -0.88 -2.05 6.14
C TYR A 18 0.34 -2.92 5.83
N GLY A 19 0.51 -3.98 6.61
CA GLY A 19 1.56 -4.97 6.44
C GLY A 19 1.03 -6.39 6.61
N THR A 20 1.77 -7.37 6.09
CA THR A 20 1.44 -8.79 6.28
C THR A 20 1.82 -9.27 7.68
N THR A 21 1.24 -10.39 8.09
CA THR A 21 1.51 -11.02 9.39
C THR A 21 2.29 -12.33 9.23
N LYS A 22 2.74 -12.91 10.36
CA LYS A 22 3.35 -14.25 10.35
C LYS A 22 2.39 -15.32 9.82
N LEU A 23 1.09 -15.16 10.04
CA LEU A 23 0.07 -16.07 9.53
C LEU A 23 0.07 -16.11 8.01
N PHE A 24 0.23 -14.95 7.34
CA PHE A 24 0.40 -14.89 5.89
C PHE A 24 1.59 -15.74 5.44
N LEU A 25 2.76 -15.56 6.07
CA LEU A 25 3.96 -16.33 5.72
C LEU A 25 3.71 -17.84 5.88
N THR A 26 3.10 -18.27 6.98
CA THR A 26 2.77 -19.70 7.19
C THR A 26 1.74 -20.22 6.20
N THR A 27 0.68 -19.47 5.89
CA THR A 27 -0.36 -19.87 4.94
C THR A 27 0.19 -20.05 3.52
N PHE A 28 1.15 -19.21 3.12
CA PHE A 28 1.80 -19.31 1.81
C PHE A 28 3.12 -20.10 1.84
N ALA A 29 3.44 -20.76 2.97
CA ALA A 29 4.66 -21.54 3.17
C ALA A 29 5.97 -20.78 2.86
N LEU A 30 5.98 -19.47 3.15
CA LEU A 30 7.13 -18.58 2.95
C LEU A 30 7.93 -18.45 4.26
N ARG A 31 9.25 -18.33 4.17
CA ARG A 31 10.10 -18.01 5.35
C ARG A 31 10.18 -16.51 5.56
N GLN A 32 10.22 -15.76 4.47
CA GLN A 32 10.30 -14.31 4.44
C GLN A 32 9.52 -13.75 3.25
N ILE A 33 9.24 -12.44 3.29
CA ILE A 33 8.49 -11.78 2.21
C ILE A 33 9.24 -11.76 0.88
N ASP A 34 10.57 -11.80 0.93
CA ASP A 34 11.44 -11.76 -0.24
C ASP A 34 11.36 -13.07 -1.07
N ASP A 35 10.86 -14.16 -0.48
CA ASP A 35 10.68 -15.45 -1.14
C ASP A 35 9.43 -15.49 -2.06
N LEU A 36 8.69 -14.38 -2.16
CA LEU A 36 7.51 -14.30 -3.03
C LEU A 36 7.91 -14.43 -4.51
N PRO A 37 7.16 -15.23 -5.30
CA PRO A 37 7.34 -15.22 -6.75
C PRO A 37 7.12 -13.81 -7.31
N GLY A 38 8.11 -13.30 -8.02
CA GLY A 38 8.05 -11.95 -8.60
C GLY A 38 8.28 -10.80 -7.59
N TYR A 39 8.82 -11.06 -6.40
CA TYR A 39 9.09 -10.03 -5.38
C TYR A 39 9.77 -8.77 -5.95
N ALA A 40 10.78 -8.95 -6.81
CA ALA A 40 11.49 -7.85 -7.46
C ALA A 40 10.59 -6.99 -8.37
N THR A 41 9.56 -7.56 -8.98
CA THR A 41 8.59 -6.86 -9.84
C THR A 41 7.42 -6.27 -9.07
N LEU A 42 7.09 -6.84 -7.90
CA LEU A 42 6.02 -6.36 -7.03
C LEU A 42 6.40 -5.05 -6.34
N ARG A 43 7.69 -4.83 -6.08
CA ARG A 43 8.24 -3.53 -5.68
C ARG A 43 8.16 -2.57 -6.87
N LYS A 44 6.99 -1.98 -7.13
CA LYS A 44 6.90 -0.80 -8.01
C LYS A 44 7.69 0.34 -7.34
N PRO A 45 8.77 0.86 -7.96
CA PRO A 45 9.61 1.91 -7.37
C PRO A 45 8.96 3.30 -7.43
N GLY A 46 7.65 3.41 -7.20
CA GLY A 46 6.91 4.67 -7.33
C GLY A 46 5.64 4.75 -6.47
N ARG A 47 5.44 3.81 -5.54
CA ARG A 47 4.58 4.06 -4.38
C ARG A 47 5.49 4.31 -3.19
N ASP A 48 6.21 5.43 -3.27
CA ASP A 48 6.52 6.17 -2.07
C ASP A 48 5.18 6.42 -1.37
N SER A 49 5.15 6.45 -0.04
CA SER A 49 3.93 6.68 0.74
C SER A 49 3.25 8.02 0.47
N THR A 50 3.68 8.76 -0.55
CA THR A 50 2.96 9.85 -1.16
C THR A 50 1.51 9.40 -1.34
N PRO A 51 0.57 9.96 -0.57
CA PRO A 51 -0.83 9.62 -0.72
C PRO A 51 -1.15 9.86 -2.20
N ALA A 52 -1.77 8.88 -2.83
CA ALA A 52 -2.33 9.07 -4.16
C ALA A 52 -3.39 10.16 -4.02
N LEU A 53 -2.97 11.42 -4.14
CA LEU A 53 -3.77 12.53 -4.61
C LEU A 53 -4.21 12.10 -6.00
N LEU A 54 -5.23 11.24 -6.04
CA LEU A 54 -6.05 11.09 -7.21
C LEU A 54 -6.43 12.54 -7.56
N PRO A 55 -6.15 13.02 -8.78
CA PRO A 55 -6.67 14.32 -9.18
C PRO A 55 -8.18 14.24 -8.95
N PHE A 56 -8.67 15.02 -7.98
CA PHE A 56 -10.09 15.28 -7.91
C PHE A 56 -10.44 15.82 -9.30
N PRO A 57 -11.41 15.23 -10.02
CA PRO A 57 -11.92 15.89 -11.20
C PRO A 57 -12.38 17.27 -10.70
N GLU A 58 -11.64 18.31 -11.09
CA GLU A 58 -12.08 19.68 -10.90
C GLU A 58 -13.41 19.73 -11.65
N ASP A 59 -14.50 19.99 -10.93
CA ASP A 59 -15.84 20.05 -11.51
C ASP A 59 -15.81 21.07 -12.66
N GLU A 60 -15.71 20.57 -13.90
CA GLU A 60 -15.63 21.35 -15.14
C GLU A 60 -17.01 21.88 -15.56
N ASP A 61 -17.84 22.35 -14.62
CA ASP A 61 -18.97 23.19 -15.00
C ASP A 61 -19.48 24.11 -13.88
N ALA A 62 -18.71 25.17 -13.66
CA ALA A 62 -19.22 26.42 -13.11
C ALA A 62 -19.19 27.51 -14.20
N ALA A 63 -19.70 27.24 -15.41
CA ALA A 63 -20.05 28.30 -16.37
C ALA A 63 -20.90 27.80 -17.57
N ALA A 64 -22.22 27.78 -17.42
CA ALA A 64 -23.16 28.13 -18.50
C ALA A 64 -24.52 28.57 -17.95
#